data_AF-A0A947ESY8-F1
#
_entry.id   AF-A0A947ESY8-F1
#
_cell.length_a   1.000
_cell.length_b   1.000
_cell.length_c   1.000
_cell.angle_alpha   90.00
_cell.angle_beta   90.00
_cell.angle_gamma   90.00
#
_symmetry.space_group_name_H-M   'P 1'
#
loop_
_entity.id
_entity.type
_entity.pdbx_description
1 polymer ?
#
loop_
_entity_poly.entity_id
_entity_poly.type
_entity_poly.pdbx_seq_one_letter_code
_entity_poly.pdbx_strand_id
1 'polypeptide(L)' 'MIAEIELQKVDEYYVKPEWLGIEVTGDPKYYNSQLSKHPYITWKKQ' A
#
# COMPACT_ATOMS: atom_id res chain seq x y z
N MET A 1 -0.47 2.34 9.01
CA MET A 1 -1.66 2.73 8.23
C MET A 1 -1.37 2.41 6.77
N ILE A 2 -2.39 2.04 6.00
CA ILE A 2 -2.30 1.87 4.54
C ILE A 2 -3.32 2.81 3.90
N ALA A 3 -2.99 3.35 2.72
CA ALA A 3 -3.89 4.18 1.92
C ALA A 3 -3.78 3.71 0.46
N GLU A 4 -4.92 3.66 -0.22
CA GLU A 4 -5.03 3.36 -1.64
C GLU A 4 -5.67 4.57 -2.33
N ILE A 5 -5.20 4.89 -3.52
CA ILE A 5 -5.72 5.97 -4.35
C ILE A 5 -6.12 5.37 -5.70
N GLU A 6 -7.33 5.70 -6.15
CA GLU A 6 -7.81 5.35 -7.49
C GLU A 6 -7.49 6.49 -8.45
N LEU A 7 -6.86 6.16 -9.59
CA LEU A 7 -6.58 7.08 -10.69
C LEU A 7 -7.40 6.64 -11.91
N GLN A 8 -7.87 7.59 -12.70
CA GLN A 8 -8.61 7.37 -13.95
C GLN A 8 -7.69 6.91 -15.09
N LYS A 9 -6.39 7.27 -15.03
CA LYS A 9 -5.38 6.90 -16.03
C LYS A 9 -4.04 6.59 -15.36
N VAL A 10 -3.23 5.79 -16.02
CA VAL A 10 -1.89 5.39 -15.53
C VAL A 10 -0.94 6.58 -15.39
N ASP A 11 -1.08 7.59 -16.26
CA ASP A 11 -0.26 8.80 -16.31
C ASP A 11 -0.92 10.01 -15.60
N GLU A 12 -1.99 9.79 -14.85
CA GLU A 12 -2.66 10.86 -14.11
C GLU A 12 -1.74 11.44 -13.03
N TYR A 13 -1.52 12.75 -13.09
CA TYR A 13 -0.77 13.46 -12.08
C TYR A 13 -1.61 13.64 -10.81
N TYR A 14 -0.99 13.43 -9.65
CA TYR A 14 -1.60 13.70 -8.36
C TYR A 14 -0.61 14.40 -7.41
N VAL A 15 -1.14 15.16 -6.46
CA VAL A 15 -0.32 15.81 -5.43
C VAL A 15 0.04 14.79 -4.37
N LYS A 16 1.35 14.59 -4.15
CA LYS A 16 1.85 13.70 -3.09
C LYS A 16 1.69 14.36 -1.71
N PRO A 17 0.81 13.85 -0.83
CA PRO A 17 0.63 14.44 0.49
C PRO A 17 1.84 14.17 1.40
N GLU A 18 2.10 15.06 2.36
CA GLU A 18 3.24 14.92 3.30
C GLU A 18 3.14 13.68 4.19
N TRP A 19 1.92 13.18 4.46
CA TRP A 19 1.69 11.97 5.24
C TRP A 19 1.96 10.69 4.43
N LEU A 20 2.13 10.77 3.10
CA LEU A 20 2.33 9.60 2.25
C LEU A 20 3.74 9.05 2.48
N GLY A 21 3.79 7.84 3.03
CA GLY A 21 5.02 7.12 3.26
C GLY A 21 5.57 6.44 2.01
N ILE A 22 6.15 5.26 2.23
CA ILE A 22 6.72 4.42 1.18
C ILE A 22 5.60 3.86 0.30
N GLU A 23 5.81 3.91 -1.01
CA GLU A 23 4.93 3.26 -1.96
C GLU A 23 5.12 1.74 -1.89
N VAL A 24 4.01 1.01 -1.80
CA VAL A 24 3.98 -0.45 -1.68
C VAL A 24 3.15 -1.11 -2.78
N THR A 25 2.84 -0.36 -3.84
CA THR A 25 2.14 -0.86 -5.02
C THR A 25 2.89 -2.05 -5.61
N GLY A 26 2.16 -3.13 -5.91
CA GLY A 26 2.73 -4.33 -6.49
C GLY A 26 3.47 -5.26 -5.52
N ASP A 27 3.60 -4.89 -4.23
CA ASP A 27 4.19 -5.77 -3.22
C ASP A 27 3.13 -6.71 -2.64
N PRO A 28 3.22 -8.03 -2.89
CA PRO A 28 2.19 -8.98 -2.51
C PRO A 28 1.90 -9.01 -1.00
N LYS A 29 2.87 -8.67 -0.14
CA LYS A 29 2.64 -8.73 1.31
C LYS A 29 1.51 -7.80 1.75
N TYR A 30 1.28 -6.70 1.05
CA TYR A 30 0.23 -5.73 1.37
C TYR A 30 -1.11 -6.02 0.70
N TYR A 31 -1.22 -7.07 -0.11
CA TYR A 31 -2.49 -7.44 -0.74
C TYR A 31 -3.47 -7.95 0.31
N ASN A 32 -4.77 -7.66 0.15
CA ASN A 32 -5.81 -8.10 1.08
C ASN A 32 -5.85 -9.64 1.25
N SER A 33 -5.60 -10.39 0.17
CA SER A 33 -5.52 -11.85 0.19
C SER A 33 -4.32 -12.39 0.99
N GLN A 34 -3.23 -11.62 1.08
CA GLN A 34 -2.08 -11.96 1.91
C GLN A 34 -2.25 -11.47 3.35
N LEU A 35 -2.74 -10.25 3.55
CA LEU A 35 -3.01 -9.70 4.89
C LEU A 35 -4.05 -10.51 5.67
N SER A 36 -5.04 -11.08 4.99
CA SER A 36 -6.02 -11.99 5.63
C SER A 36 -5.40 -13.30 6.13
N LYS A 37 -4.35 -13.81 5.46
CA LYS A 37 -3.63 -15.04 5.84
C LYS A 37 -2.48 -14.78 6.82
N HIS A 38 -1.79 -13.68 6.61
CA HIS A 38 -0.61 -13.24 7.34
C HIS A 38 -0.84 -11.78 7.80
N PRO A 39 -1.64 -11.56 8.86
CA PRO A 39 -1.94 -10.23 9.35
C PRO A 39 -0.67 -9.45 9.66
N TYR A 40 -0.68 -8.14 9.39
CA TYR A 40 0.49 -7.26 9.58
C TYR A 40 1.15 -7.40 10.96
N ILE A 41 0.35 -7.64 12.01
CA ILE A 41 0.84 -7.84 13.38
C ILE A 41 1.77 -9.06 13.56
N THR A 42 1.72 -10.01 12.62
CA THR A 42 2.51 -11.25 12.65
C THR A 42 3.84 -11.11 11.91
N TRP A 43 4.07 -10.00 11.24
CA TRP A 43 5.28 -9.80 10.43
C TRP A 43 6.48 -9.58 11.34
N LYS A 44 7.63 -10.15 10.97
CA LYS A 44 8.88 -9.88 11.66
C LYS A 44 9.22 -8.40 11.48
N LYS A 45 9.27 -7.66 12.57
CA LYS A 45 9.83 -6.30 12.58
C LYS A 45 11.32 -6.44 12.30
N GLN A 46 11.80 -5.79 11.24
CA GLN A 46 13.23 -5.52 11.08
C GLN A 46 13.69 -4.55 12.16
#